data_AF-A0A832U048-F1
#
_entry.id   AF-A0A832U048-F1
#
_cell.length_a   1.000
_cell.length_b   1.000
_cell.length_c   1.000
_cell.angle_alpha   90.00
_cell.angle_beta   90.00
_cell.angle_gamma   90.00
#
_symmetry.space_group_name_H-M   'P 1'
#
loop_
_entity.id
_entity.type
_entity.pdbx_description
1 polymer ?
#
loop_
_entity_poly.entity_id
_entity_poly.type
_entity_poly.pdbx_seq_one_letter_code
_entity_poly.pdbx_strand_id
1 'polypeptide(L)'
;MTYTIHDKGLSTMIDWRNRDSYGKSISSKNRAQLYRLRKWQRRIRVSNATERNLAFALSELDRMASALGLPRTVRETAAVVYRKAVDKNLIRGRSIEGVAAAALYAACRQCSVPRTLDEIEEVSRVSRKEIGRTYRFISRELALKLMPTSPIDYVPRFCSGLNLKGEVQSKSVEILRQASEKELTSGRGPTGVAAAAIYIASILCGERRTQREVADVAGVTEVTIRNRYKELAEELDIEIIL
;
A
#
# COMPACT_ATOMS: atom_id res chain seq x y z
N MET A 1 -14.91 -3.42 -17.42
CA MET A 1 -13.75 -4.31 -17.41
C MET A 1 -12.79 -3.84 -16.32
N THR A 2 -12.39 -4.70 -15.38
CA THR A 2 -11.49 -4.33 -14.27
C THR A 2 -10.38 -5.35 -14.13
N TYR A 3 -9.15 -4.94 -13.79
CA TYR A 3 -8.03 -5.86 -13.69
C TYR A 3 -8.01 -6.67 -12.39
N THR A 4 -8.82 -6.26 -11.40
CA THR A 4 -8.91 -6.86 -10.06
C THR A 4 -9.66 -8.19 -10.00
N ILE A 5 -10.35 -8.58 -11.07
CA ILE A 5 -11.02 -9.88 -11.20
C ILE A 5 -10.24 -10.72 -12.22
N HIS A 6 -10.11 -12.03 -12.00
CA HIS A 6 -9.30 -12.93 -12.82
C HIS A 6 -9.70 -12.92 -14.31
N ASP A 7 -10.99 -12.86 -14.61
CA ASP A 7 -11.58 -12.79 -15.95
C ASP A 7 -11.86 -11.36 -16.45
N LYS A 8 -11.36 -10.37 -15.72
CA LYS A 8 -11.57 -8.94 -15.95
C LYS A 8 -13.02 -8.45 -15.84
N GLY A 9 -13.89 -9.24 -15.21
CA GLY A 9 -15.32 -8.96 -15.06
C GLY A 9 -16.15 -9.27 -16.31
N LEU A 10 -15.67 -10.19 -17.16
CA LEU A 10 -16.36 -10.61 -18.38
C LEU A 10 -17.40 -11.72 -18.12
N SER A 11 -17.27 -12.50 -17.05
CA SER A 11 -18.29 -13.50 -16.70
C SER A 11 -19.51 -12.87 -16.04
N THR A 12 -20.67 -13.45 -16.36
CA THR A 12 -21.91 -13.17 -15.65
C THR A 12 -21.87 -13.78 -14.25
N MET A 13 -22.67 -13.24 -13.32
CA MET A 13 -22.88 -13.84 -11.99
C MET A 13 -24.37 -14.05 -11.74
N ILE A 14 -24.75 -15.28 -11.39
CA ILE A 14 -26.09 -15.56 -10.89
C ILE A 14 -26.15 -15.15 -9.42
N ASP A 15 -26.86 -14.05 -9.15
CA ASP A 15 -26.99 -13.47 -7.80
C ASP A 15 -27.53 -14.49 -6.79
N TRP A 16 -27.10 -14.38 -5.53
CA TRP A 16 -27.46 -15.26 -4.42
C TRP A 16 -28.89 -15.01 -3.90
N ARG A 17 -29.44 -13.80 -4.12
CA ARG A 17 -30.67 -13.31 -3.49
C ARG A 17 -31.96 -14.01 -3.92
N ASN A 18 -31.89 -15.06 -4.76
CA ASN A 18 -33.04 -15.82 -5.25
C ASN A 18 -34.17 -14.92 -5.81
N ARG A 19 -33.79 -13.85 -6.49
CA ARG A 19 -34.72 -12.93 -7.17
C ARG A 19 -34.43 -12.93 -8.67
N ASP A 20 -35.45 -12.72 -9.46
CA ASP A 20 -35.32 -12.51 -10.91
C ASP A 20 -34.86 -11.06 -11.23
N SER A 21 -34.65 -10.76 -12.51
CA SER A 21 -34.26 -9.43 -12.98
C SER A 21 -35.30 -8.34 -12.71
N TYR A 22 -36.57 -8.73 -12.48
CA TYR A 22 -37.67 -7.84 -12.10
C TYR A 22 -37.84 -7.72 -10.57
N GLY A 23 -36.95 -8.34 -9.78
CA GLY A 23 -36.96 -8.30 -8.32
C GLY A 23 -37.96 -9.26 -7.64
N LYS A 24 -38.69 -10.08 -8.40
CA LYS A 24 -39.64 -11.07 -7.85
C LYS A 24 -38.90 -12.27 -7.27
N SER A 25 -39.42 -12.82 -6.18
CA SER A 25 -38.83 -13.99 -5.53
C SER A 25 -38.98 -15.25 -6.39
N ILE A 26 -37.90 -16.00 -6.53
CA ILE A 26 -37.90 -17.25 -7.28
C ILE A 26 -38.67 -18.33 -6.49
N SER A 27 -39.63 -18.94 -7.19
CA SER A 27 -40.46 -20.06 -6.71
C SER A 27 -39.62 -21.17 -6.07
N SER A 28 -40.13 -21.75 -4.98
CA SER A 28 -39.49 -22.86 -4.25
C SER A 28 -39.12 -24.03 -5.17
N LYS A 29 -39.95 -24.35 -6.17
CA LYS A 29 -39.70 -25.39 -7.17
C LYS A 29 -38.42 -25.12 -7.99
N ASN A 30 -38.18 -23.86 -8.34
CA ASN A 30 -37.05 -23.45 -9.18
C ASN A 30 -35.77 -23.18 -8.38
N ARG A 31 -35.85 -23.03 -7.05
CA ARG A 31 -34.66 -22.78 -6.20
C ARG A 31 -33.63 -23.90 -6.30
N ALA A 32 -34.07 -25.16 -6.37
CA ALA A 32 -33.16 -26.30 -6.50
C ALA A 32 -32.42 -26.31 -7.85
N GLN A 33 -33.09 -25.87 -8.93
CA GLN A 33 -32.45 -25.69 -10.24
C GLN A 33 -31.45 -24.54 -10.20
N LEU A 34 -31.83 -23.39 -9.64
CA LEU A 34 -30.96 -22.22 -9.55
C LEU A 34 -29.72 -22.48 -8.69
N TYR A 35 -29.87 -23.22 -7.60
CA TYR A 35 -28.74 -23.66 -6.78
C TYR A 35 -27.75 -24.51 -7.60
N ARG A 36 -28.26 -25.46 -8.42
CA ARG A 36 -27.43 -26.26 -9.33
C ARG A 36 -26.74 -25.37 -10.37
N LEU A 37 -27.44 -24.43 -10.99
CA LEU A 37 -26.86 -23.48 -11.95
C LEU A 37 -25.74 -22.63 -11.31
N ARG A 38 -25.93 -22.09 -10.11
CA ARG A 38 -24.87 -21.37 -9.37
C ARG A 38 -23.67 -22.24 -9.06
N LYS A 39 -23.91 -23.51 -8.70
CA LYS A 39 -22.85 -24.48 -8.42
C LYS A 39 -22.03 -24.77 -9.68
N TRP A 40 -22.70 -24.97 -10.81
CA TRP A 40 -22.05 -25.16 -12.12
C TRP A 40 -21.30 -23.91 -12.58
N GLN A 41 -21.92 -22.73 -12.49
CA GLN A 41 -21.28 -21.46 -12.85
C GLN A 41 -20.01 -21.23 -12.04
N ARG A 42 -20.03 -21.43 -10.71
CA ARG A 42 -18.82 -21.31 -9.88
C ARG A 42 -17.71 -22.27 -10.28
N ARG A 43 -18.05 -23.49 -10.71
CA ARG A 43 -17.07 -24.49 -11.14
C ARG A 43 -16.46 -24.16 -12.51
N ILE A 44 -17.26 -23.67 -13.44
CA ILE A 44 -16.82 -23.35 -14.81
C ILE A 44 -16.04 -22.03 -14.85
N ARG A 45 -16.42 -21.06 -13.99
CA ARG A 45 -15.82 -19.71 -13.96
C ARG A 45 -14.32 -19.69 -13.73
N VAL A 46 -13.76 -20.74 -13.12
CA VAL A 46 -12.32 -20.85 -12.89
C VAL A 46 -11.85 -22.20 -13.42
N SER A 47 -11.64 -22.26 -14.73
CA SER A 47 -11.41 -23.53 -15.43
C SER A 47 -9.98 -24.05 -15.20
N ASN A 48 -9.01 -23.13 -15.04
CA ASN A 48 -7.59 -23.47 -15.05
C ASN A 48 -6.93 -23.27 -13.68
N ALA A 49 -5.89 -24.04 -13.38
CA ALA A 49 -5.11 -23.89 -12.15
C ALA A 49 -4.47 -22.49 -12.03
N THR A 50 -4.03 -21.92 -13.16
CA THR A 50 -3.49 -20.56 -13.25
C THR A 50 -4.54 -19.51 -12.88
N GLU A 51 -5.77 -19.66 -13.36
CA GLU A 51 -6.88 -18.76 -13.03
C GLU A 51 -7.30 -18.87 -11.56
N ARG A 52 -7.28 -20.08 -10.97
CA ARG A 52 -7.53 -20.27 -9.54
C ARG A 52 -6.50 -19.52 -8.69
N ASN A 53 -5.23 -19.66 -9.03
CA ASN A 53 -4.15 -18.94 -8.34
C ASN A 53 -4.28 -17.43 -8.52
N LEU A 54 -4.62 -16.98 -9.73
CA LEU A 54 -4.84 -15.56 -10.01
C LEU A 54 -6.03 -15.00 -9.22
N ALA A 55 -7.16 -15.73 -9.16
CA ALA A 55 -8.33 -15.32 -8.40
C ALA A 55 -8.02 -15.23 -6.89
N PHE A 56 -7.28 -16.20 -6.35
CA PHE A 56 -6.83 -16.17 -4.96
C PHE A 56 -5.92 -14.97 -4.69
N ALA A 57 -4.90 -14.75 -5.53
CA ALA A 57 -3.96 -13.65 -5.36
C ALA A 57 -4.60 -12.26 -5.49
N LEU A 58 -5.52 -12.09 -6.43
CA LEU A 58 -6.26 -10.83 -6.60
C LEU A 58 -7.20 -10.57 -5.42
N SER A 59 -7.79 -11.61 -4.83
CA SER A 59 -8.57 -11.49 -3.59
C SER A 59 -7.70 -11.07 -2.41
N GLU A 60 -6.50 -11.65 -2.27
CA GLU A 60 -5.56 -11.26 -1.22
C GLU A 60 -5.04 -9.83 -1.40
N LEU A 61 -4.76 -9.42 -2.64
CA LEU A 61 -4.42 -8.04 -2.99
C LEU A 61 -5.53 -7.07 -2.57
N ASP A 62 -6.80 -7.39 -2.88
CA ASP A 62 -7.93 -6.53 -2.53
C ASP A 62 -8.18 -6.48 -1.02
N ARG A 63 -7.97 -7.60 -0.31
CA ARG A 63 -8.01 -7.66 1.16
C ARG A 63 -6.97 -6.73 1.79
N MET A 64 -5.69 -6.86 1.38
CA MET A 64 -4.60 -6.03 1.89
C MET A 64 -4.80 -4.55 1.53
N ALA A 65 -5.22 -4.26 0.30
CA ALA A 65 -5.47 -2.89 -0.13
C ALA A 65 -6.66 -2.24 0.60
N SER A 66 -7.68 -3.03 0.94
CA SER A 66 -8.81 -2.55 1.76
C SER A 66 -8.39 -2.28 3.19
N ALA A 67 -7.58 -3.14 3.80
CA ALA A 67 -7.06 -2.93 5.15
C ALA A 67 -6.21 -1.64 5.25
N LEU A 68 -5.42 -1.33 4.22
CA LEU A 68 -4.59 -0.12 4.15
C LEU A 68 -5.32 1.15 3.64
N GLY A 69 -6.63 1.05 3.37
CA GLY A 69 -7.42 2.17 2.84
C GLY A 69 -6.96 2.67 1.47
N LEU A 70 -6.37 1.80 0.63
CA LEU A 70 -5.78 2.20 -0.64
C LEU A 70 -6.84 2.49 -1.71
N PRO A 71 -6.64 3.54 -2.52
CA PRO A 71 -7.57 3.93 -3.57
C PRO A 71 -7.63 2.88 -4.69
N ARG A 72 -8.72 2.88 -5.44
CA ARG A 72 -8.97 1.93 -6.53
C ARG A 72 -7.86 1.94 -7.59
N THR A 73 -7.27 3.10 -7.87
CA THR A 73 -6.15 3.25 -8.80
C THR A 73 -4.96 2.37 -8.42
N VAL A 74 -4.60 2.33 -7.13
CA VAL A 74 -3.51 1.48 -6.63
C VAL A 74 -3.86 0.00 -6.76
N ARG A 75 -5.13 -0.37 -6.48
CA ARG A 75 -5.61 -1.76 -6.60
C ARG A 75 -5.52 -2.27 -8.03
N GLU A 76 -5.93 -1.45 -9.00
CA GLU A 76 -5.87 -1.80 -10.42
C GLU A 76 -4.42 -1.90 -10.90
N THR A 77 -3.55 -0.98 -10.50
CA THR A 77 -2.11 -1.04 -10.80
C THR A 77 -1.46 -2.29 -10.20
N ALA A 78 -1.77 -2.63 -8.95
CA ALA A 78 -1.26 -3.83 -8.28
C ALA A 78 -1.69 -5.11 -9.03
N ALA A 79 -2.94 -5.17 -9.46
CA ALA A 79 -3.46 -6.28 -10.25
C ALA A 79 -2.74 -6.41 -11.60
N VAL A 80 -2.43 -5.29 -12.27
CA VAL A 80 -1.64 -5.28 -13.52
C VAL A 80 -0.22 -5.75 -13.29
N VAL A 81 0.46 -5.28 -12.23
CA VAL A 81 1.81 -5.72 -11.87
C VAL A 81 1.83 -7.22 -11.58
N TYR A 82 0.86 -7.72 -10.82
CA TYR A 82 0.74 -9.14 -10.53
C TYR A 82 0.54 -9.98 -11.80
N ARG A 83 -0.37 -9.57 -12.69
CA ARG A 83 -0.60 -10.25 -13.98
C ARG A 83 0.67 -10.31 -14.82
N LYS A 84 1.41 -9.19 -14.94
CA LYS A 84 2.71 -9.16 -15.63
C LYS A 84 3.71 -10.15 -15.02
N ALA A 85 3.69 -10.32 -13.69
CA ALA A 85 4.53 -11.29 -13.01
C ALA A 85 4.10 -12.75 -13.31
N VAL A 86 2.80 -13.03 -13.43
CA VAL A 86 2.27 -14.33 -13.89
C VAL A 86 2.74 -14.61 -15.32
N ASP A 87 2.57 -13.66 -16.23
CA ASP A 87 2.85 -13.84 -17.66
C ASP A 87 4.34 -14.13 -17.91
N LYS A 88 5.23 -13.52 -17.12
CA LYS A 88 6.68 -13.80 -17.14
C LYS A 88 7.11 -14.99 -16.27
N ASN A 89 6.18 -15.78 -15.72
CA ASN A 89 6.46 -16.92 -14.85
C ASN A 89 7.30 -16.61 -13.59
N LEU A 90 7.23 -15.37 -13.08
CA LEU A 90 8.05 -14.90 -11.94
C LEU A 90 7.59 -15.42 -10.57
N ILE A 91 6.45 -16.11 -10.54
CA ILE A 91 5.80 -16.64 -9.33
C ILE A 91 6.42 -17.97 -8.87
N ARG A 92 7.01 -18.73 -9.80
CA ARG A 92 7.55 -20.06 -9.47
C ARG A 92 8.65 -19.96 -8.41
N GLY A 93 8.54 -20.79 -7.37
CA GLY A 93 9.48 -20.80 -6.24
C GLY A 93 9.25 -19.71 -5.20
N ARG A 94 8.12 -18.99 -5.23
CA ARG A 94 7.75 -17.96 -4.26
C ARG A 94 6.32 -18.17 -3.76
N SER A 95 6.02 -17.64 -2.58
CA SER A 95 4.66 -17.63 -2.05
C SER A 95 3.76 -16.74 -2.91
N ILE A 96 2.52 -17.18 -3.16
CA ILE A 96 1.53 -16.39 -3.91
C ILE A 96 1.23 -15.08 -3.17
N GLU A 97 1.08 -15.17 -1.85
CA GLU A 97 0.87 -14.01 -0.98
C GLU A 97 2.08 -13.06 -0.99
N GLY A 98 3.32 -13.57 -1.03
CA GLY A 98 4.52 -12.72 -1.09
C GLY A 98 4.65 -11.96 -2.40
N VAL A 99 4.28 -12.58 -3.52
CA VAL A 99 4.21 -11.89 -4.82
C VAL A 99 3.08 -10.86 -4.84
N ALA A 100 1.92 -11.17 -4.24
CA ALA A 100 0.82 -10.23 -4.08
C ALA A 100 1.24 -9.01 -3.24
N ALA A 101 1.83 -9.21 -2.06
CA ALA A 101 2.30 -8.14 -1.19
C ALA A 101 3.36 -7.26 -1.88
N ALA A 102 4.30 -7.88 -2.61
CA ALA A 102 5.30 -7.17 -3.38
C ALA A 102 4.71 -6.37 -4.55
N ALA A 103 3.70 -6.91 -5.24
CA ALA A 103 2.99 -6.21 -6.32
C ALA A 103 2.21 -5.01 -5.77
N LEU A 104 1.58 -5.15 -4.59
CA LEU A 104 0.91 -4.05 -3.90
C LEU A 104 1.89 -2.94 -3.52
N TYR A 105 3.03 -3.30 -2.92
CA TYR A 105 4.09 -2.35 -2.58
C TYR A 105 4.61 -1.60 -3.82
N ALA A 106 4.84 -2.31 -4.92
CA ALA A 106 5.26 -1.71 -6.19
C ALA A 106 4.21 -0.72 -6.72
N ALA A 107 2.92 -1.08 -6.67
CA ALA A 107 1.84 -0.20 -7.10
C ALA A 107 1.69 1.05 -6.23
N CYS A 108 1.83 0.92 -4.91
CA CYS A 108 1.87 2.05 -3.97
C CYS A 108 2.96 3.06 -4.38
N ARG A 109 4.15 2.57 -4.72
CA ARG A 109 5.25 3.42 -5.21
C ARG A 109 4.99 4.04 -6.58
N GLN A 110 4.36 3.31 -7.51
CA GLN A 110 4.03 3.85 -8.84
C GLN A 110 2.98 4.95 -8.79
N CYS A 111 2.03 4.85 -7.88
CA CYS A 111 0.94 5.81 -7.72
C CYS A 111 1.27 6.96 -6.74
N SER A 112 2.52 7.07 -6.28
CA SER A 112 2.95 8.06 -5.28
C SER A 112 2.11 8.05 -3.99
N VAL A 113 1.64 6.86 -3.58
CA VAL A 113 0.98 6.62 -2.29
C VAL A 113 1.90 5.75 -1.47
N PRO A 114 2.98 6.30 -0.88
CA PRO A 114 3.98 5.48 -0.24
C PRO A 114 3.41 4.76 0.98
N ARG A 115 3.75 3.48 1.07
CA ARG A 115 3.57 2.64 2.26
C ARG A 115 4.92 2.09 2.63
N THR A 116 5.20 1.92 3.91
CA THR A 116 6.41 1.24 4.35
C THR A 116 6.26 -0.27 4.15
N LEU A 117 7.38 -0.99 4.15
CA LEU A 117 7.32 -2.45 4.10
C LEU A 117 6.69 -3.02 5.37
N ASP A 118 6.84 -2.34 6.50
CA ASP A 118 6.31 -2.75 7.80
C ASP A 118 4.77 -2.65 7.82
N GLU A 119 4.21 -1.60 7.22
CA GLU A 119 2.75 -1.46 7.04
C GLU A 119 2.17 -2.58 6.18
N ILE A 120 2.91 -3.05 5.16
CA ILE A 120 2.45 -4.15 4.30
C ILE A 120 2.61 -5.48 5.01
N GLU A 121 3.68 -5.66 5.78
CA GLU A 121 3.87 -6.84 6.64
C GLU A 121 2.67 -7.00 7.59
N GLU A 122 2.24 -5.93 8.26
CA GLU A 122 1.12 -5.94 9.23
C GLU A 122 -0.21 -6.46 8.64
N VAL A 123 -0.52 -6.11 7.39
CA VAL A 123 -1.76 -6.56 6.72
C VAL A 123 -1.59 -7.87 5.94
N SER A 124 -0.34 -8.30 5.74
CA SER A 124 0.01 -9.53 5.04
C SER A 124 0.30 -10.66 6.04
N ARG A 125 0.49 -11.87 5.53
CA ARG A 125 0.98 -13.02 6.31
C ARG A 125 2.45 -13.32 6.02
N VAL A 126 3.14 -12.35 5.43
CA VAL A 126 4.47 -12.53 4.84
C VAL A 126 5.44 -11.59 5.54
N SER A 127 6.60 -12.12 5.91
CA SER A 127 7.61 -11.32 6.60
C SER A 127 8.12 -10.17 5.73
N ARG A 128 8.46 -9.04 6.34
CA ARG A 128 9.08 -7.87 5.69
C ARG A 128 10.29 -8.25 4.84
N LYS A 129 11.11 -9.18 5.31
CA LYS A 129 12.31 -9.67 4.59
C LYS A 129 11.93 -10.36 3.29
N GLU A 130 10.88 -11.18 3.30
CA GLU A 130 10.38 -11.87 2.11
C GLU A 130 9.72 -10.90 1.14
N ILE A 131 8.90 -9.95 1.62
CA ILE A 131 8.30 -8.89 0.79
C ILE A 131 9.39 -8.10 0.09
N GLY A 132 10.40 -7.63 0.83
CA GLY A 132 11.49 -6.83 0.29
C GLY A 132 12.38 -7.59 -0.70
N ARG A 133 12.59 -8.91 -0.50
CA ARG A 133 13.32 -9.77 -1.44
C ARG A 133 12.52 -9.98 -2.73
N THR A 134 11.23 -10.29 -2.61
CA THR A 134 10.34 -10.54 -3.73
C THR A 134 10.09 -9.28 -4.55
N TYR A 135 9.91 -8.14 -3.89
CA TYR A 135 9.81 -6.83 -4.52
C TYR A 135 11.03 -6.49 -5.37
N ARG A 136 12.25 -6.60 -4.82
CA ARG A 136 13.48 -6.31 -5.58
C ARG A 136 13.63 -7.21 -6.80
N PHE A 137 13.24 -8.47 -6.68
CA PHE A 137 13.23 -9.40 -7.79
C PHE A 137 12.22 -8.99 -8.87
N ILE A 138 10.94 -8.81 -8.51
CA ILE A 138 9.88 -8.42 -9.45
C ILE A 138 10.18 -7.09 -10.11
N SER A 139 10.64 -6.09 -9.35
CA SER A 139 10.98 -4.77 -9.87
C SER A 139 12.08 -4.84 -10.94
N ARG A 140 13.07 -5.72 -10.77
CA ARG A 140 14.15 -5.93 -11.73
C ARG A 140 13.64 -6.64 -12.98
N GLU A 141 12.95 -7.77 -12.82
CA GLU A 141 12.48 -8.60 -13.93
C GLU A 141 11.37 -7.94 -14.77
N LEU A 142 10.53 -7.11 -14.13
CA LEU A 142 9.53 -6.31 -14.81
C LEU A 142 10.06 -4.96 -15.30
N ALA A 143 11.35 -4.65 -15.06
CA ALA A 143 11.98 -3.37 -15.39
C ALA A 143 11.11 -2.17 -14.95
N LEU A 144 10.56 -2.25 -13.74
CA LEU A 144 9.75 -1.16 -13.20
C LEU A 144 10.66 0.04 -12.94
N LYS A 145 10.47 1.12 -13.69
CA LYS A 145 11.14 2.41 -13.46
C LYS A 145 10.55 3.06 -12.20
N LEU A 146 11.00 2.64 -11.03
CA LEU A 146 10.56 3.17 -9.75
C LEU A 146 11.56 4.19 -9.24
N MET A 147 11.13 5.44 -9.16
CA MET A 147 11.91 6.51 -8.54
C MET A 147 12.08 6.24 -7.04
N PRO A 148 13.22 6.64 -6.43
CA PRO A 148 13.37 6.66 -4.97
C PRO A 148 12.21 7.39 -4.31
N THR A 149 11.74 6.87 -3.18
CA THR A 149 10.63 7.49 -2.44
C THR A 149 11.13 8.77 -1.76
N SER A 150 10.43 9.88 -1.94
CA SER A 150 10.79 11.14 -1.27
C SER A 150 10.29 11.13 0.18
N PRO A 151 11.04 11.70 1.14
CA PRO A 151 10.52 11.96 2.48
C PRO A 151 9.20 12.75 2.47
N ILE A 152 9.04 13.66 1.50
CA ILE A 152 7.88 14.55 1.35
C ILE A 152 6.58 13.74 1.18
N ASP A 153 6.66 12.61 0.47
CA ASP A 153 5.48 11.78 0.15
C ASP A 153 4.85 11.16 1.42
N TYR A 154 5.61 11.05 2.52
CA TYR A 154 5.12 10.49 3.79
C TYR A 154 4.44 11.53 4.68
N VAL A 155 4.73 12.82 4.50
CA VAL A 155 4.26 13.89 5.40
C VAL A 155 2.74 13.92 5.56
N PRO A 156 1.92 13.88 4.48
CA PRO A 156 0.47 13.96 4.63
C PRO A 156 -0.10 12.85 5.52
N ARG A 157 0.44 11.63 5.38
CA ARG A 157 -0.01 10.47 6.15
C ARG A 157 0.41 10.57 7.61
N PHE A 158 1.66 10.91 7.88
CA PHE A 158 2.16 11.05 9.24
C PHE A 158 1.49 12.19 10.00
N CYS A 159 1.27 13.35 9.35
CA CYS A 159 0.51 14.46 9.95
C CYS A 159 -0.94 14.04 10.26
N SER A 160 -1.58 13.30 9.36
CA SER A 160 -2.94 12.77 9.59
C SER A 160 -2.97 11.78 10.76
N GLY A 161 -1.97 10.88 10.87
CA GLY A 161 -1.86 9.93 11.97
C GLY A 161 -1.61 10.58 13.34
N LEU A 162 -0.97 11.76 13.35
CA LEU A 162 -0.73 12.57 14.55
C LEU A 162 -1.82 13.60 14.83
N ASN A 163 -2.88 13.65 14.00
CA ASN A 163 -3.95 14.64 14.07
C ASN A 163 -3.42 16.08 14.16
N LEU A 164 -2.47 16.42 13.28
CA LEU A 164 -1.83 17.74 13.19
C LEU A 164 -2.55 18.62 12.17
N LYS A 165 -2.54 19.95 12.39
CA LYS A 165 -3.13 20.90 11.44
C LYS A 165 -2.33 21.03 10.14
N GLY A 166 -2.99 21.52 9.10
CA GLY A 166 -2.38 21.75 7.78
C GLY A 166 -1.19 22.74 7.78
N GLU A 167 -1.11 23.62 8.78
CA GLU A 167 0.03 24.52 9.00
C GLU A 167 1.32 23.71 9.28
N VAL A 168 1.24 22.71 10.17
CA VAL A 168 2.37 21.84 10.51
C VAL A 168 2.79 21.02 9.29
N GLN A 169 1.83 20.52 8.51
CA GLN A 169 2.11 19.79 7.27
C GLN A 169 2.87 20.67 6.27
N SER A 170 2.42 21.90 6.07
CA SER A 170 3.05 22.85 5.14
C SER A 170 4.47 23.20 5.58
N LYS A 171 4.67 23.47 6.88
CA LYS A 171 5.99 23.76 7.45
C LYS A 171 6.93 22.57 7.38
N SER A 172 6.41 21.35 7.59
CA SER A 172 7.19 20.11 7.43
C SER A 172 7.72 19.94 6.02
N VAL A 173 6.90 20.24 4.99
CA VAL A 173 7.32 20.17 3.59
C VAL A 173 8.36 21.24 3.27
N GLU A 174 8.23 22.46 3.83
CA GLU A 174 9.23 23.53 3.69
C GLU A 174 10.60 23.10 4.24
N ILE A 175 10.63 22.57 5.47
CA ILE A 175 11.85 22.05 6.11
C ILE A 175 12.49 20.95 5.27
N LEU A 176 11.68 20.01 4.74
CA LEU A 176 12.19 18.93 3.90
C LEU A 176 12.76 19.43 2.56
N ARG A 177 12.20 20.49 1.98
CA ARG A 177 12.74 21.10 0.75
C ARG A 177 14.09 21.74 1.02
N GLN A 178 14.21 22.54 2.07
CA GLN A 178 15.48 23.14 2.49
C GLN A 178 16.53 22.06 2.81
N ALA A 179 16.13 20.98 3.50
CA ALA A 179 17.01 19.86 3.78
C ALA A 179 17.46 19.12 2.52
N SER A 180 16.60 19.03 1.50
CA SER A 180 16.94 18.44 0.21
C SER A 180 17.90 19.33 -0.59
N GLU A 181 17.75 20.64 -0.53
CA GLU A 181 18.63 21.62 -1.19
C GLU A 181 20.04 21.62 -0.58
N LYS A 182 20.15 21.43 0.74
CA LYS A 182 21.42 21.28 1.46
C LYS A 182 21.97 19.84 1.45
N GLU A 183 21.39 18.93 0.64
CA GLU A 183 21.78 17.51 0.52
C GLU A 183 21.74 16.69 1.83
N LEU A 184 21.07 17.18 2.87
CA LEU A 184 20.98 16.52 4.18
C LEU A 184 20.15 15.23 4.14
N THR A 185 19.32 15.06 3.12
CA THR A 185 18.44 13.90 2.96
C THR A 185 19.14 12.66 2.38
N SER A 186 20.33 12.82 1.79
CA SER A 186 21.04 11.76 1.06
C SER A 186 21.60 10.68 2.00
N GLY A 187 21.45 9.41 1.63
CA GLY A 187 21.95 8.27 2.42
C GLY A 187 21.16 7.95 3.71
N ARG A 188 20.10 8.71 4.00
CA ARG A 188 19.26 8.53 5.19
C ARG A 188 17.92 7.89 4.81
N GLY A 189 17.32 7.15 5.74
CA GLY A 189 16.00 6.55 5.54
C GLY A 189 14.93 7.64 5.42
N PRO A 190 14.12 7.66 4.35
CA PRO A 190 13.18 8.76 4.08
C PRO A 190 12.09 8.90 5.15
N THR A 191 11.68 7.80 5.77
CA THR A 191 10.70 7.80 6.86
C THR A 191 11.21 8.54 8.10
N GLY A 192 12.47 8.30 8.50
CA GLY A 192 13.08 8.95 9.65
C GLY A 192 13.31 10.45 9.44
N VAL A 193 13.69 10.85 8.22
CA VAL A 193 13.85 12.26 7.85
C VAL A 193 12.50 12.98 7.85
N ALA A 194 11.46 12.37 7.28
CA ALA A 194 10.10 12.91 7.31
C ALA A 194 9.58 13.07 8.75
N ALA A 195 9.78 12.05 9.59
CA ALA A 195 9.41 12.08 11.01
C ALA A 195 10.10 13.21 11.78
N ALA A 196 11.41 13.40 11.56
CA ALA A 196 12.17 14.47 12.19
C ALA A 196 11.69 15.87 11.75
N ALA A 197 11.42 16.07 10.46
CA ALA A 197 10.87 17.33 9.96
C ALA A 197 9.49 17.65 10.55
N ILE A 198 8.63 16.64 10.70
CA ILE A 198 7.31 16.80 11.34
C ILE A 198 7.46 17.15 12.82
N TYR A 199 8.38 16.51 13.53
CA TYR A 199 8.66 16.84 14.92
C TYR A 199 9.09 18.30 15.09
N ILE A 200 10.04 18.77 14.26
CA ILE A 200 10.48 20.18 14.27
C ILE A 200 9.30 21.12 13.96
N ALA A 201 8.57 20.87 12.88
CA ALA A 201 7.41 21.68 12.50
C ALA A 201 6.34 21.72 13.60
N SER A 202 6.11 20.61 14.30
CA SER A 202 5.13 20.52 15.40
C SER A 202 5.50 21.45 16.56
N ILE A 203 6.79 21.62 16.85
CA ILE A 203 7.27 22.53 17.89
C ILE A 203 7.11 23.98 17.43
N LEU A 204 7.53 24.30 16.21
CA LEU A 204 7.48 25.66 15.66
C LEU A 204 6.05 26.21 15.53
N CYS A 205 5.09 25.36 15.19
CA CYS A 205 3.68 25.73 15.08
C CYS A 205 2.90 25.65 16.41
N GLY A 206 3.56 25.29 17.52
CA GLY A 206 2.91 25.17 18.84
C GLY A 206 2.03 23.93 19.04
N GLU A 207 2.04 22.97 18.12
CA GLU A 207 1.31 21.69 18.23
C GLU A 207 2.24 20.54 18.65
N ARG A 208 2.86 20.69 19.83
CA ARG A 208 3.91 19.78 20.29
C ARG A 208 3.43 18.32 20.32
N ARG A 209 4.22 17.43 19.70
CA ARG A 209 4.10 15.97 19.82
C ARG A 209 5.37 15.40 20.43
N THR A 210 5.23 14.32 21.18
CA THR A 210 6.38 13.62 21.76
C THR A 210 7.14 12.86 20.68
N GLN A 211 8.45 12.66 20.87
CA GLN A 211 9.25 11.83 19.96
C GLN A 211 8.69 10.41 19.82
N ARG A 212 8.10 9.88 20.89
CA ARG A 212 7.45 8.57 20.92
C ARG A 212 6.23 8.52 20.01
N GLU A 213 5.31 9.47 20.11
CA GLU A 213 4.12 9.52 19.25
C GLU A 213 4.51 9.60 17.76
N VAL A 214 5.51 10.41 17.43
CA VAL A 214 5.99 10.55 16.05
C VAL A 214 6.70 9.26 15.59
N ALA A 215 7.47 8.61 16.47
CA ALA A 215 8.14 7.33 16.21
C ALA A 215 7.15 6.22 15.90
N ASP A 216 6.09 6.11 16.71
CA ASP A 216 5.06 5.09 16.57
C ASP A 216 4.32 5.24 15.23
N VAL A 217 3.95 6.46 14.83
CA VAL A 217 3.27 6.72 13.54
C VAL A 217 4.20 6.49 12.33
N ALA A 218 5.48 6.83 12.47
CA ALA A 218 6.45 6.70 11.39
C ALA A 218 7.05 5.30 11.24
N GLY A 219 6.86 4.43 12.23
CA GLY A 219 7.47 3.10 12.28
C GLY A 219 8.99 3.15 12.42
N VAL A 220 9.51 4.13 13.15
CA VAL A 220 10.95 4.32 13.41
C VAL A 220 11.22 4.38 14.90
N THR A 221 12.49 4.26 15.31
CA THR A 221 12.84 4.38 16.74
C THR A 221 12.96 5.83 17.16
N GLU A 222 12.65 6.13 18.44
CA GLU A 222 12.82 7.48 19.01
C GLU A 222 14.25 8.01 18.83
N VAL A 223 15.26 7.15 18.97
CA VAL A 223 16.67 7.50 18.76
C VAL A 223 16.93 7.94 17.32
N THR A 224 16.25 7.34 16.34
CA THR A 224 16.35 7.74 14.93
C THR A 224 15.81 9.16 14.75
N ILE A 225 14.64 9.48 15.32
CA ILE A 225 14.09 10.83 15.28
C ILE A 225 15.04 11.79 15.99
N ARG A 226 15.58 11.40 17.16
CA ARG A 226 16.46 12.23 17.96
C ARG A 226 17.71 12.67 17.22
N ASN A 227 18.41 11.73 16.61
CA ASN A 227 19.63 12.02 15.88
C ASN A 227 19.32 12.89 14.65
N ARG A 228 18.19 12.64 13.97
CA ARG A 228 17.82 13.36 12.75
C ARG A 228 17.30 14.76 13.00
N TYR A 229 16.53 15.00 14.07
CA TYR A 229 16.05 16.35 14.34
C TYR A 229 17.21 17.26 14.76
N LYS A 230 18.18 16.76 15.54
CA LYS A 230 19.35 17.57 15.94
C LYS A 230 20.15 18.00 14.73
N GLU A 231 20.45 17.04 13.87
CA GLU A 231 21.14 17.27 12.61
C GLU A 231 20.40 18.28 11.73
N LEU A 232 19.08 18.13 11.55
CA LEU A 232 18.28 19.08 10.77
C LEU A 232 18.20 20.47 11.43
N ALA A 233 18.12 20.54 12.76
CA ALA A 233 18.02 21.81 13.48
C ALA A 233 19.34 22.61 13.42
N GLU A 234 20.47 21.92 13.59
CA GLU A 234 21.80 22.50 13.49
C GLU A 234 22.08 23.00 12.06
N GLU A 235 21.85 22.16 11.05
CA GLU A 235 22.18 22.50 9.66
C GLU A 235 21.19 23.50 9.01
N LEU A 236 20.00 23.67 9.57
CA LEU A 236 19.00 24.64 9.10
C LEU A 236 18.92 25.89 9.99
N ASP A 237 19.79 26.04 10.99
CA ASP A 237 19.80 27.14 11.96
C ASP A 237 18.41 27.38 12.60
N ILE A 238 17.70 26.29 12.91
CA ILE A 238 16.37 26.37 13.52
C ILE A 238 16.53 26.42 15.04
N GLU A 239 16.22 27.57 15.64
CA GLU A 239 16.14 27.70 17.09
C GLU A 239 14.92 26.95 17.63
N ILE A 240 15.16 25.77 18.21
CA ILE A 240 14.12 24.99 18.89
C ILE A 240 14.10 25.40 20.36
N ILE A 241 13.11 26.20 20.76
CA ILE A 241 12.82 26.48 22.16
C ILE A 241 12.10 25.25 22.75
N LEU A 242 12.84 24.42 23.50
CA LEU A 242 12.33 23.25 24.22
C LEU A 242 11.39 23.68 25.36
#